data_AF-A0A9D4HW00-F1
#
_entry.id   AF-A0A9D4HW00-F1
#
_cell.length_a   1.000
_cell.length_b   1.000
_cell.length_c   1.000
_cell.angle_alpha   90.00
_cell.angle_beta   90.00
_cell.angle_gamma   90.00
#
_symmetry.space_group_name_H-M   'P 1'
#
loop_
_entity.id
_entity.type
_entity.pdbx_description
1 polymer ?
#
loop_
_entity_poly.entity_id
_entity_poly.type
_entity_poly.pdbx_seq_one_letter_code
_entity_poly.pdbx_strand_id
1 'polypeptide(L)'
;MADSSAEPTMRDVMVLLKSVSSRLQCLETKMSVMDSIEKRMESFEKEIKQLWVVHEERAKKVEERVSRLEDKVDGADIHAAELAERVQELVKERDTLREDVSYIQSQSMRNNLVFTTIPEANGNVFETPKMTEDKLRQHLVSAFKLSQEVATSNKFERVHQSQGSPIH
;
A
#
# COMPACT_ATOMS: atom_id res chain seq x y z
N MET A 1 88.34 -49.85 -29.17
CA MET A 1 87.98 -49.57 -30.58
C MET A 1 87.88 -50.88 -31.32
N ALA A 2 86.65 -51.33 -31.56
CA ALA A 2 86.24 -52.22 -32.64
C ALA A 2 84.70 -52.15 -32.60
N ASP A 3 84.16 -51.29 -33.46
CA ASP A 3 82.73 -51.02 -33.61
C ASP A 3 82.06 -52.28 -34.15
N SER A 4 81.49 -53.09 -33.26
CA SER A 4 80.74 -54.30 -33.60
C SER A 4 79.29 -53.94 -33.90
N SER A 5 79.07 -53.21 -34.98
CA SER A 5 77.73 -53.07 -35.56
C SER A 5 77.38 -54.37 -36.27
N ALA A 6 76.76 -55.31 -35.53
CA ALA A 6 76.16 -56.49 -36.13
C ALA A 6 75.06 -56.05 -37.09
N GLU A 7 75.14 -56.46 -38.35
CA GLU A 7 74.14 -56.10 -39.34
C GLU A 7 72.76 -56.61 -38.91
N PRO A 8 71.72 -55.76 -38.91
CA PRO A 8 70.40 -56.14 -38.46
C PRO A 8 69.87 -57.29 -39.31
N THR A 9 69.34 -58.32 -38.66
CA THR A 9 68.75 -59.45 -39.37
C THR A 9 67.37 -59.07 -39.91
N MET A 10 66.92 -59.74 -40.98
CA MET A 10 65.57 -59.57 -41.53
C MET A 10 64.47 -59.74 -40.47
N ARG A 11 64.73 -60.55 -39.44
CA ARG A 11 63.82 -60.72 -38.30
C ARG A 11 63.68 -59.44 -37.48
N ASP A 12 64.78 -58.73 -37.22
CA ASP A 12 64.79 -57.47 -36.47
C ASP A 12 64.01 -56.38 -37.22
N VAL A 13 64.18 -56.33 -38.55
CA VAL A 13 63.41 -55.44 -39.43
C VAL A 13 61.91 -55.77 -39.38
N MET A 14 61.51 -57.04 -39.44
CA MET A 14 60.10 -57.42 -39.36
C MET A 14 59.45 -57.08 -38.01
N VAL A 15 60.18 -57.21 -36.90
CA VAL A 15 59.69 -56.83 -35.56
C VAL A 15 59.45 -55.32 -35.48
N LEU A 16 60.40 -54.52 -35.99
CA LEU A 16 60.25 -53.06 -36.05
C LEU A 16 59.07 -52.66 -36.93
N LEU A 17 58.89 -53.28 -38.10
CA LEU A 17 57.75 -53.01 -38.98
C LEU A 17 56.40 -53.33 -38.31
N LYS A 18 56.31 -54.44 -37.57
CA LYS A 18 55.10 -54.76 -36.78
C LYS A 18 54.82 -53.72 -35.70
N SER A 19 55.85 -53.27 -34.99
CA SER A 19 55.72 -52.21 -33.98
C SER A 19 55.25 -50.90 -34.61
N VAL A 20 55.86 -50.48 -35.72
CA VAL A 20 55.43 -49.29 -36.47
C VAL A 20 53.99 -49.41 -36.93
N SER A 21 53.59 -50.57 -37.47
CA SER A 21 52.21 -50.83 -37.89
C SER A 21 51.22 -50.70 -36.74
N SER A 22 51.51 -51.27 -35.56
CA SER A 22 50.63 -51.11 -34.38
C SER A 22 50.52 -49.66 -33.90
N ARG A 23 51.61 -48.89 -34.01
CA ARG A 23 51.63 -47.47 -33.64
C ARG A 23 50.81 -46.64 -34.62
N LEU A 24 50.88 -46.95 -35.92
CA LEU A 24 50.06 -46.32 -36.95
C LEU A 24 48.57 -46.57 -36.71
N GLN A 25 48.18 -47.81 -36.40
CA GLN A 25 46.80 -48.14 -36.06
C GLN A 25 46.32 -47.39 -34.81
N CYS A 26 47.18 -47.28 -33.78
CA CYS A 26 46.87 -46.47 -32.60
C CYS A 26 46.68 -44.98 -32.95
N LEU A 27 47.53 -44.41 -33.80
CA LEU A 27 47.39 -43.03 -34.26
C LEU A 27 46.08 -42.81 -35.03
N GLU A 28 45.70 -43.74 -35.89
CA GLU A 28 44.45 -43.69 -36.65
C GLU A 28 43.23 -43.68 -35.72
N THR A 29 43.21 -44.53 -34.68
CA THR A 29 42.13 -44.51 -33.68
C THR A 29 42.08 -43.19 -32.91
N LYS A 30 43.23 -42.60 -32.54
CA LYS A 30 43.29 -41.31 -31.85
C LYS A 30 42.80 -40.17 -32.73
N MET A 31 43.15 -40.19 -34.03
CA MET A 31 42.63 -39.22 -35.00
C MET A 31 41.10 -39.28 -35.08
N SER A 32 40.52 -40.48 -35.18
CA SER A 32 39.06 -40.64 -35.21
C SER A 32 38.37 -40.10 -33.94
N VAL A 33 38.97 -40.29 -32.76
CA VAL A 33 38.44 -39.71 -31.51
C VAL A 33 38.55 -38.19 -31.52
N MET A 34 39.65 -37.64 -32.04
CA MET A 34 39.86 -36.20 -32.15
C MET A 34 38.82 -35.55 -33.07
N ASP A 35 38.50 -36.15 -34.21
CA ASP A 35 37.44 -35.69 -35.12
C ASP A 35 36.06 -35.67 -34.42
N SER A 36 35.80 -36.66 -33.54
CA SER A 36 34.56 -36.69 -32.76
C SER A 36 34.51 -35.56 -31.72
N ILE A 37 35.64 -35.26 -31.08
CA ILE A 37 35.75 -34.16 -30.12
C ILE A 37 35.56 -32.81 -30.83
N GLU A 38 36.17 -32.62 -31.99
CA GLU A 38 36.04 -31.40 -32.80
C GLU A 38 34.57 -31.11 -33.13
N LYS A 39 33.84 -32.10 -33.66
CA LYS A 39 32.40 -31.97 -33.94
C LYS A 39 31.56 -31.62 -32.72
N ARG A 40 31.91 -32.19 -31.55
CA ARG A 40 31.22 -31.86 -30.29
C ARG A 40 31.52 -30.43 -29.85
N MET A 41 32.76 -29.98 -30.01
CA MET A 41 33.19 -28.62 -29.68
C MET A 41 32.47 -27.59 -30.55
N GLU A 42 32.31 -27.86 -31.84
CA GLU A 42 31.50 -27.02 -32.74
C GLU A 42 30.02 -26.94 -32.32
N SER A 43 29.44 -28.05 -31.83
CA SER A 43 28.07 -28.06 -31.31
C SER A 43 27.95 -27.18 -30.07
N PHE A 44 28.87 -27.33 -29.12
CA PHE A 44 28.88 -26.49 -27.91
C PHE A 44 29.10 -25.02 -28.22
N GLU A 45 29.95 -24.68 -29.19
CA GLU A 45 30.15 -23.29 -29.60
C GLU A 45 28.84 -22.68 -30.14
N LYS A 46 28.08 -23.44 -30.93
CA LYS A 46 26.76 -23.01 -31.44
C LYS A 46 25.76 -22.80 -30.30
N GLU A 47 25.68 -23.74 -29.36
CA GLU A 47 24.78 -23.66 -28.21
C GLU A 47 25.13 -22.47 -27.29
N ILE A 48 26.42 -22.23 -27.04
CA ILE A 48 26.88 -21.09 -26.25
C ILE A 48 26.49 -19.76 -26.91
N LYS A 49 26.68 -19.63 -28.22
CA LYS A 49 26.26 -18.43 -28.96
C LYS A 49 24.75 -18.20 -28.87
N GLN A 50 23.96 -19.27 -28.97
CA GLN A 50 22.50 -19.17 -28.82
C GLN A 50 22.09 -18.77 -27.40
N LEU A 51 22.69 -19.38 -26.37
CA LEU A 51 22.44 -19.03 -24.98
C LEU A 51 22.80 -17.57 -24.69
N TRP A 52 23.90 -17.07 -25.26
CA TRP A 52 24.32 -15.68 -25.13
C TRP A 52 23.26 -14.71 -25.67
N VAL A 53 22.75 -14.96 -26.88
CA VAL A 53 21.71 -14.12 -27.49
C VAL A 53 20.45 -14.09 -26.62
N VAL A 54 19.98 -15.27 -26.17
CA VAL A 54 18.78 -15.36 -25.30
C VAL A 54 19.01 -14.65 -23.97
N HIS A 55 20.21 -14.72 -23.41
CA HIS A 55 20.54 -14.03 -22.17
C HIS A 55 20.49 -12.52 -22.34
N GLU A 56 21.09 -11.99 -23.41
CA GLU A 56 21.11 -10.56 -23.72
C GLU A 56 19.69 -10.00 -23.94
N GLU A 57 18.86 -10.72 -24.71
CA GLU A 57 17.46 -10.33 -24.93
C GLU A 57 16.65 -10.30 -23.63
N ARG A 58 16.86 -11.29 -22.76
CA ARG A 58 16.21 -11.33 -21.44
C ARG A 58 16.70 -10.22 -20.53
N ALA A 59 18.00 -9.95 -20.50
CA ALA A 59 18.58 -8.86 -19.72
C ALA A 59 17.97 -7.52 -20.12
N LYS A 60 17.90 -7.23 -21.42
CA LYS A 60 17.25 -6.03 -21.95
C LYS A 60 15.77 -5.94 -21.55
N LYS A 61 15.02 -7.04 -21.65
CA LYS A 61 13.60 -7.06 -21.25
C LYS A 61 13.41 -6.84 -19.75
N VAL A 62 14.32 -7.33 -18.92
CA VAL A 62 14.31 -7.08 -17.47
C VAL A 62 14.58 -5.60 -17.21
N GLU A 63 15.60 -5.02 -17.84
CA GLU A 63 15.92 -3.59 -17.71
C GLU A 63 14.74 -2.69 -18.05
N GLU A 64 14.09 -2.94 -19.19
CA GLU A 64 12.88 -2.20 -19.59
C GLU A 64 11.71 -2.37 -18.61
N ARG A 65 11.60 -3.53 -17.95
CA ARG A 65 10.58 -3.76 -16.93
C ARG A 65 10.90 -3.03 -15.62
N VAL A 66 12.18 -2.98 -15.25
CA VAL A 66 12.65 -2.27 -14.06
C VAL A 66 12.41 -0.76 -14.23
N SER A 67 12.86 -0.17 -15.33
CA SER A 67 12.63 1.25 -15.61
C SER A 67 11.14 1.63 -15.60
N ARG A 68 10.26 0.81 -16.22
CA ARG A 68 8.80 1.07 -16.15
C ARG A 68 8.21 0.92 -14.75
N LEU A 69 8.83 0.14 -13.87
CA LEU A 69 8.37 0.00 -12.49
C LEU A 69 8.84 1.20 -11.66
N GLU A 70 10.07 1.67 -11.87
CA GLU A 70 10.60 2.88 -11.25
C GLU A 70 9.71 4.09 -11.58
N ASP A 71 9.38 4.31 -12.86
CA ASP A 71 8.47 5.40 -13.28
C ASP A 71 7.10 5.33 -12.58
N LYS A 72 6.59 4.11 -12.36
CA LYS A 72 5.29 3.90 -11.69
C LYS A 72 5.38 4.14 -10.18
N VAL A 73 6.49 3.77 -9.56
CA VAL A 73 6.73 4.02 -8.13
C VAL A 73 6.84 5.52 -7.90
N ASP A 74 7.64 6.21 -8.70
CA ASP A 74 7.78 7.67 -8.61
C ASP A 74 6.44 8.39 -8.81
N GLY A 75 5.64 7.95 -9.80
CA GLY A 75 4.30 8.50 -10.01
C GLY A 75 3.35 8.23 -8.84
N ALA A 76 3.42 7.04 -8.22
CA ALA A 76 2.61 6.70 -7.05
C ALA A 76 3.00 7.54 -5.82
N ASP A 77 4.29 7.80 -5.62
CA ASP A 77 4.80 8.61 -4.52
C ASP A 77 4.34 10.06 -4.63
N ILE A 78 4.36 10.63 -5.85
CA ILE A 78 3.82 11.98 -6.11
C ILE A 78 2.33 12.04 -5.77
N HIS A 79 1.52 11.09 -6.26
CA HIS A 79 0.09 11.06 -5.97
C HIS A 79 -0.22 10.83 -4.49
N ALA A 80 0.58 10.03 -3.80
CA ALA A 80 0.45 9.83 -2.36
C ALA A 80 0.71 11.13 -1.58
N ALA A 81 1.72 11.90 -1.98
CA ALA A 81 2.00 13.21 -1.39
C ALA A 81 0.87 14.22 -1.62
N GLU A 82 0.36 14.33 -2.87
CA GLU A 82 -0.77 15.19 -3.21
C GLU A 82 -2.03 14.82 -2.40
N LEU A 83 -2.31 13.52 -2.26
CA LEU A 83 -3.46 13.06 -1.49
C LEU A 83 -3.30 13.36 0.01
N ALA A 84 -2.09 13.21 0.55
CA ALA A 84 -1.80 13.54 1.95
C ALA A 84 -2.00 15.03 2.24
N GLU A 85 -1.56 15.91 1.34
CA GLU A 85 -1.79 17.36 1.45
C GLU A 85 -3.29 17.69 1.44
N ARG A 86 -4.03 17.12 0.49
CA ARG A 86 -5.48 17.32 0.36
C ARG A 86 -6.26 16.82 1.56
N VAL A 87 -5.83 15.73 2.19
CA VAL A 87 -6.40 15.24 3.45
C VAL A 87 -6.15 16.23 4.58
N GLN A 88 -4.94 16.81 4.67
CA GLN A 88 -4.66 17.82 5.70
C GLN A 88 -5.50 19.09 5.52
N GLU A 89 -5.74 19.54 4.28
CA GLU A 89 -6.62 20.66 3.98
C GLU A 89 -8.06 20.37 4.45
N LEU A 90 -8.61 19.20 4.10
CA LEU A 90 -9.95 18.80 4.52
C LEU A 90 -10.08 18.68 6.04
N VAL A 91 -9.03 18.21 6.73
CA VAL A 91 -9.01 18.16 8.19
C VAL A 91 -9.12 19.56 8.79
N LYS A 92 -8.37 20.53 8.25
CA LYS A 92 -8.43 21.93 8.67
C LYS A 92 -9.80 22.54 8.42
N GLU A 93 -10.37 22.36 7.23
CA GLU A 93 -11.71 22.85 6.89
C GLU A 93 -12.77 22.26 7.82
N ARG A 94 -12.69 20.96 8.13
CA ARG A 94 -13.59 20.30 9.06
C ARG A 94 -13.47 20.85 10.48
N ASP A 95 -12.26 21.13 10.95
CA ASP A 95 -12.05 21.76 12.26
C ASP A 95 -12.64 23.17 12.31
N THR A 96 -12.42 24.00 11.29
CA THR A 96 -13.04 25.33 11.16
C THR A 96 -14.56 25.25 11.17
N LEU A 97 -15.15 24.36 10.35
CA LEU A 97 -16.60 24.18 10.31
C LEU A 97 -17.17 23.74 11.66
N ARG A 98 -16.46 22.89 12.40
CA ARG A 98 -16.88 22.48 13.75
C ARG A 98 -16.89 23.67 14.72
N GLU A 99 -15.87 24.53 14.64
CA GLU A 99 -15.80 25.75 15.45
C GLU A 99 -16.93 26.72 15.10
N ASP A 100 -17.18 26.96 13.82
CA ASP A 100 -18.27 27.82 13.34
C ASP A 100 -19.64 27.30 13.80
N VAL A 101 -19.90 26.00 13.69
CA VAL A 101 -21.14 25.39 14.17
C VAL A 101 -21.29 25.59 15.68
N SER A 102 -20.22 25.33 16.46
CA SER A 102 -20.24 25.51 17.91
C SER A 102 -20.50 26.97 18.30
N TYR A 103 -19.90 27.90 17.56
CA TYR A 103 -20.10 29.34 17.74
C TYR A 103 -21.54 29.74 17.43
N ILE A 104 -22.10 29.32 16.29
CA ILE A 104 -23.48 29.61 15.90
C ILE A 104 -24.47 29.03 16.90
N GLN A 105 -24.26 27.78 17.35
CA GLN A 105 -25.09 27.16 18.38
C GLN A 105 -25.05 27.96 19.68
N SER A 106 -23.86 28.39 20.12
CA SER A 106 -23.71 29.21 21.33
C SER A 106 -24.44 30.55 21.21
N GLN A 107 -24.38 31.21 20.05
CA GLN A 107 -25.10 32.46 19.80
C GLN A 107 -26.62 32.23 19.75
N SER A 108 -27.08 31.17 19.10
CA SER A 108 -28.49 30.83 18.99
C SER A 108 -29.11 30.45 20.35
N MET A 109 -28.34 29.76 21.21
CA MET A 109 -28.77 29.35 22.54
C MET A 109 -28.59 30.46 23.60
N ARG A 110 -27.93 31.58 23.28
CA ARG A 110 -27.54 32.61 24.26
C ARG A 110 -28.71 33.18 25.07
N ASN A 111 -29.87 33.32 24.45
CA ASN A 111 -31.07 33.85 25.11
C ASN A 111 -32.00 32.75 25.63
N ASN A 112 -31.62 31.48 25.46
CA ASN A 112 -32.42 30.36 25.92
C ASN A 112 -32.10 30.09 27.39
N LEU A 113 -33.15 30.04 28.21
CA LEU A 113 -33.07 29.63 29.60
C LEU A 113 -33.61 28.22 29.72
N VAL A 114 -32.87 27.35 30.42
CA VAL A 114 -33.31 26.00 30.73
C VAL A 114 -33.75 25.97 32.18
N PHE A 115 -35.01 25.64 32.40
CA PHE A 115 -35.57 25.45 33.73
C PHE A 115 -35.70 23.96 34.00
N THR A 116 -35.14 23.52 35.11
CA THR A 116 -35.20 22.13 35.57
C THR A 116 -36.14 22.02 36.76
N THR A 117 -36.59 20.78 37.06
CA THR A 117 -37.40 20.50 38.26
C THR A 117 -38.78 21.17 38.27
N ILE A 118 -39.33 21.47 37.09
CA ILE A 118 -40.74 21.86 36.94
C ILE A 118 -41.57 20.57 36.84
N PRO A 119 -42.57 20.36 37.71
CA PRO A 119 -43.42 19.17 37.66
C PRO A 119 -44.17 19.03 36.33
N GLU A 120 -44.02 17.88 35.71
CA GLU A 120 -44.77 17.50 34.50
C GLU A 120 -46.27 17.38 34.78
N ALA A 121 -47.11 17.50 33.76
CA ALA A 121 -48.54 17.31 33.93
C ALA A 121 -48.82 15.85 34.33
N ASN A 122 -49.69 15.67 35.34
CA ASN A 122 -50.09 14.34 35.79
C ASN A 122 -50.92 13.64 34.69
N GLY A 123 -50.48 12.46 34.24
CA GLY A 123 -51.17 11.62 33.27
C GLY A 123 -50.84 11.94 31.80
N ASN A 124 -51.30 11.09 30.86
CA ASN A 124 -51.08 11.15 29.40
C ASN A 124 -51.65 12.40 28.68
N VAL A 125 -51.65 13.57 29.33
CA VAL A 125 -52.09 14.83 28.74
C VAL A 125 -50.91 15.42 27.97
N PHE A 126 -51.06 15.53 26.65
CA PHE A 126 -50.11 16.26 25.81
C PHE A 126 -50.12 17.73 26.22
N GLU A 127 -49.03 18.23 26.80
CA GLU A 127 -48.91 19.64 27.15
C GLU A 127 -48.84 20.49 25.88
N THR A 128 -49.71 21.49 25.80
CA THR A 128 -49.65 22.50 24.75
C THR A 128 -48.62 23.58 25.12
N PRO A 129 -48.04 24.30 24.14
CA PRO A 129 -47.07 25.37 24.41
C PRO A 129 -47.56 26.41 25.42
N LYS A 130 -48.86 26.73 25.38
CA LYS A 130 -49.47 27.68 26.32
C LYS A 130 -49.50 27.15 27.75
N MET A 131 -49.83 25.85 27.94
CA MET A 131 -49.80 25.22 29.26
C MET A 131 -48.37 25.17 29.83
N THR A 132 -47.37 24.88 28.98
CA THR A 132 -45.97 24.90 29.40
C THR A 132 -45.51 26.30 29.80
N GLU A 133 -45.93 27.34 29.07
CA GLU A 133 -45.65 28.73 29.42
C GLU A 133 -46.31 29.15 30.75
N ASP A 134 -47.59 28.81 30.96
CA ASP A 134 -48.31 29.12 32.20
C ASP A 134 -47.65 28.46 33.42
N LYS A 135 -47.23 27.20 33.28
CA LYS A 135 -46.45 26.48 34.30
C LYS A 135 -45.11 27.17 34.59
N LEU A 136 -44.39 27.60 33.56
CA LEU A 136 -43.14 28.33 33.74
C LEU A 136 -43.37 29.64 34.50
N ARG A 137 -44.40 30.42 34.15
CA ARG A 137 -44.76 31.66 34.86
C ARG A 137 -45.09 31.40 36.33
N GLN A 138 -45.86 30.35 36.62
CA GLN A 138 -46.16 29.95 38.01
C GLN A 138 -44.89 29.52 38.75
N HIS A 139 -43.98 28.81 38.10
CA HIS A 139 -42.69 28.42 38.66
C HIS A 139 -41.83 29.64 38.99
N LEU A 140 -41.77 30.64 38.09
CA LEU A 140 -41.07 31.91 38.33
C LEU A 140 -41.59 32.65 39.58
N VAL A 141 -42.91 32.70 39.79
CA VAL A 141 -43.50 33.34 40.98
C VAL A 141 -43.22 32.52 42.24
N SER A 142 -43.42 31.21 42.18
CA SER A 142 -43.35 30.34 43.36
C SER A 142 -41.92 30.05 43.82
N ALA A 143 -41.02 29.69 42.90
CA ALA A 143 -39.65 29.31 43.19
C ALA A 143 -38.71 30.53 43.28
N PHE A 144 -38.82 31.47 42.32
CA PHE A 144 -37.95 32.65 42.26
C PHE A 144 -38.51 33.89 42.96
N LYS A 145 -39.72 33.81 43.53
CA LYS A 145 -40.38 34.90 44.28
C LYS A 145 -40.56 36.19 43.46
N LEU A 146 -40.69 36.07 42.15
CA LEU A 146 -41.05 37.18 41.26
C LEU A 146 -42.49 37.63 41.55
N SER A 147 -42.76 38.94 41.45
CA SER A 147 -44.14 39.44 41.55
C SER A 147 -44.96 38.95 40.35
N GLN A 148 -46.27 38.77 40.56
CA GLN A 148 -47.17 38.30 39.51
C GLN A 148 -47.13 39.22 38.28
N GLU A 149 -47.08 40.54 38.50
CA GLU A 149 -47.01 41.54 37.43
C GLU A 149 -45.74 41.40 36.58
N VAL A 150 -44.58 41.21 37.23
CA VAL A 150 -43.30 41.01 36.53
C VAL A 150 -43.30 39.69 35.78
N ALA A 151 -43.80 38.62 36.41
CA ALA A 151 -43.89 37.31 35.78
C ALA A 151 -44.82 37.30 34.57
N THR A 152 -45.89 38.09 34.54
CA THR A 152 -46.81 38.24 33.40
C THR A 152 -46.26 39.17 32.32
N SER A 153 -45.49 40.20 32.69
CA SER A 153 -44.87 41.15 31.75
C SER A 153 -43.74 40.54 30.91
N ASN A 154 -43.09 39.48 31.40
CA ASN A 154 -42.07 38.75 30.65
C ASN A 154 -42.61 38.23 29.30
N LYS A 155 -41.89 38.51 28.22
CA LYS A 155 -42.20 38.02 26.87
C LYS A 155 -41.35 36.78 26.59
N PHE A 156 -42.02 35.68 26.26
CA PHE A 156 -41.36 34.46 25.80
C PHE A 156 -41.59 34.30 24.31
N GLU A 157 -40.53 34.10 23.55
CA GLU A 157 -40.63 33.84 22.11
C GLU A 157 -41.07 32.40 21.82
N ARG A 158 -40.52 31.44 22.57
CA ARG A 158 -40.90 30.03 22.51
C ARG A 158 -40.65 29.36 23.86
N VAL A 159 -41.64 28.62 24.35
CA VAL A 159 -41.52 27.76 25.53
C VAL A 159 -41.93 26.34 25.13
N HIS A 160 -41.10 25.36 25.46
CA HIS A 160 -41.37 23.97 25.18
C HIS A 160 -40.63 23.09 26.19
N GLN A 161 -41.14 21.88 26.38
CA GLN A 161 -40.41 20.84 27.10
C GLN A 161 -39.37 20.22 26.16
N SER A 162 -38.12 20.09 26.63
CA SER A 162 -37.11 19.30 25.92
C SER A 162 -37.39 17.81 26.15
N GLN A 163 -37.67 17.05 25.09
CA GLN A 163 -37.64 15.58 25.20
C GLN A 163 -36.19 15.15 25.42
N GLY A 164 -35.87 14.77 26.65
CA GLY A 164 -34.49 14.54 27.08
C GLY A 164 -33.81 13.39 26.33
N SER A 165 -32.61 13.64 25.82
CA SER A 165 -31.47 12.86 26.29
C SER A 165 -30.73 13.69 27.34
N PRO A 166 -30.15 13.08 28.39
CA PRO A 166 -29.45 13.82 29.44
C PRO A 166 -28.29 14.62 28.84
N ILE A 167 -28.12 15.86 29.31
CA ILE A 167 -26.91 16.63 29.07
C ILE A 167 -25.82 15.96 29.93
N HIS A 168 -24.92 15.22 29.27
CA HIS A 168 -23.73 14.63 29.88
C HIS A 168 -22.57 15.64 29.91
#